data_AF-A0A060BTT8-F1
#
_entry.id   AF-A0A060BTT8-F1
#
_cell.length_a   1.000
_cell.length_b   1.000
_cell.length_c   1.000
_cell.angle_alpha   90.00
_cell.angle_beta   90.00
_cell.angle_gamma   90.00
#
_symmetry.space_group_name_H-M   'P 1'
#
loop_
_entity.id
_entity.type
_entity.pdbx_description
1 polymer ?
#
loop_
_entity_poly.entity_id
_entity_poly.type
_entity_poly.pdbx_seq_one_letter_code
_entity_poly.pdbx_strand_id
1 'polypeptide(L)'
;VEAACRHYFGKSAAQLDWVEATALAGLIRAPSLLNPLHDPEANASERRQVLERLLKEGWIAPEEAARVRRQSPSPPPPPTASPREDSWLLEQVRRELHALLSPQERAMVATVRTTFDLAWQSRCEEQLRAHLAAIEASAAYRASHPNGAQLQAAVAIVGSERGDIRVLGRRPG
;
A
#
# COMPACT_ATOMS: atom_id res chain seq x y z
N VAL A 1 6.07 -15.32 -4.17
CA VAL A 1 7.26 -14.93 -3.37
C VAL A 1 7.65 -13.49 -3.66
N GLU A 2 8.00 -13.12 -4.90
CA GLU A 2 8.43 -11.75 -5.26
C GLU A 2 7.53 -10.61 -4.75
N ALA A 3 6.20 -10.71 -4.92
CA ALA A 3 5.27 -9.68 -4.44
C ALA A 3 5.31 -9.50 -2.91
N ALA A 4 5.48 -10.59 -2.15
CA ALA A 4 5.56 -10.55 -0.70
C ALA A 4 6.90 -9.95 -0.24
N CYS A 5 8.01 -10.25 -0.92
CA CYS A 5 9.32 -9.64 -0.64
C CYS A 5 9.26 -8.11 -0.79
N ARG A 6 8.61 -7.63 -1.86
CA ARG A 6 8.40 -6.20 -2.09
C ARG A 6 7.49 -5.58 -1.04
N HIS A 7 6.43 -6.27 -0.65
CA HIS A 7 5.49 -5.79 0.36
C HIS A 7 6.11 -5.66 1.75
N TYR A 8 6.83 -6.69 2.22
CA TYR A 8 7.36 -6.74 3.59
C TYR A 8 8.75 -6.12 3.74
N PHE A 9 9.58 -6.10 2.69
CA PHE A 9 10.97 -5.65 2.79
C PHE A 9 11.37 -4.63 1.72
N GLY A 10 10.50 -4.33 0.74
CA GLY A 10 10.83 -3.41 -0.35
C GLY A 10 11.93 -3.94 -1.29
N LYS A 11 12.24 -5.23 -1.23
CA LYS A 11 13.35 -5.86 -1.97
C LYS A 11 12.86 -6.97 -2.90
N SER A 12 13.63 -7.27 -3.95
CA SER A 12 13.41 -8.47 -4.74
C SER A 12 13.76 -9.72 -3.93
N ALA A 13 13.13 -10.86 -4.23
CA ALA A 13 13.42 -12.13 -3.56
C ALA A 13 14.91 -12.52 -3.63
N ALA A 14 15.59 -12.15 -4.72
CA ALA A 14 17.03 -12.43 -4.91
C ALA A 14 17.94 -11.55 -4.04
N GLN A 15 17.42 -10.50 -3.39
CA GLN A 15 18.17 -9.54 -2.60
C GLN A 15 17.92 -9.70 -1.08
N LEU A 16 17.14 -10.70 -0.69
CA LEU A 16 16.85 -10.95 0.71
C LEU A 16 18.08 -11.50 1.43
N ASP A 17 18.35 -10.98 2.62
CA ASP A 17 19.30 -11.59 3.54
C ASP A 17 18.64 -12.74 4.33
N TRP A 18 19.44 -13.43 5.15
CA TRP A 18 18.95 -14.53 5.97
C TRP A 18 17.88 -14.14 6.99
N VAL A 19 17.91 -12.91 7.52
CA VAL A 19 16.92 -12.42 8.49
C VAL A 19 15.57 -12.24 7.79
N GLU A 20 15.59 -11.62 6.61
CA GLU A 20 14.40 -11.35 5.81
C GLU A 20 13.82 -12.64 5.21
N ALA A 21 14.67 -13.53 4.69
CA ALA A 21 14.26 -14.80 4.10
C ALA A 21 13.61 -15.71 5.15
N THR A 22 14.19 -15.81 6.34
CA THR A 22 13.61 -16.63 7.43
C THR A 22 12.32 -16.03 8.00
N ALA A 23 12.22 -14.70 8.06
CA ALA A 23 10.97 -14.01 8.40
C ALA A 23 9.87 -14.27 7.36
N LEU A 24 10.20 -14.22 6.06
CA LEU A 24 9.27 -14.51 4.96
C LEU A 24 8.80 -15.97 4.98
N ALA A 25 9.70 -16.92 5.27
CA ALA A 25 9.36 -18.33 5.37
C ALA A 25 8.38 -18.60 6.52
N GLY A 26 8.54 -17.92 7.67
CA GLY A 26 7.60 -17.99 8.79
C GLY A 26 6.22 -17.42 8.44
N LEU A 27 6.18 -16.33 7.67
CA LEU A 27 4.94 -15.67 7.23
C LEU A 27 4.00 -16.58 6.43
N ILE A 28 4.53 -17.52 5.64
CA ILE A 28 3.72 -18.41 4.79
C ILE A 28 2.68 -19.19 5.61
N ARG A 29 3.00 -19.53 6.87
CA ARG A 29 2.10 -20.32 7.72
C ARG A 29 0.88 -19.53 8.21
N ALA A 30 1.06 -18.24 8.51
CA ALA A 30 -0.01 -17.38 9.00
C ALA A 30 0.33 -15.89 8.75
N PRO A 31 0.07 -15.36 7.53
CA PRO A 31 0.53 -14.03 7.12
C PRO A 31 0.01 -12.90 8.01
N SER A 32 -1.24 -13.00 8.48
CA SER A 32 -1.88 -11.96 9.30
C SER A 32 -1.37 -11.97 10.75
N LEU A 33 -1.10 -13.15 11.31
CA LEU A 33 -0.68 -13.31 12.71
C LEU A 33 0.82 -13.14 12.91
N LEU A 34 1.61 -13.45 11.87
CA LEU A 34 3.08 -13.44 11.94
C LEU A 34 3.68 -12.25 11.20
N ASN A 35 2.85 -11.24 10.90
CA ASN A 35 3.27 -10.03 10.23
C ASN A 35 4.32 -9.30 11.09
N PRO A 36 5.57 -9.15 10.64
CA PRO A 36 6.62 -8.48 11.42
C PRO A 36 6.32 -7.00 11.69
N LEU A 37 5.42 -6.38 10.91
CA LEU A 37 4.95 -5.01 11.11
C LEU A 37 3.86 -4.89 12.18
N HIS A 38 3.16 -5.98 12.47
CA HIS A 38 2.05 -6.01 13.43
C HIS A 38 2.45 -6.68 14.75
N ASP A 39 3.11 -7.84 14.65
CA ASP A 39 3.56 -8.65 15.78
C ASP A 39 5.01 -9.15 15.54
N PRO A 40 6.02 -8.33 15.88
CA PRO A 40 7.42 -8.68 15.69
C PRO A 40 7.89 -9.82 16.61
N GLU A 41 7.25 -10.03 17.76
CA GLU A 41 7.61 -11.11 18.70
C GLU A 41 7.15 -12.46 18.18
N ALA A 42 5.90 -12.56 17.69
CA ALA A 42 5.39 -13.78 17.06
C ALA A 42 6.23 -14.13 15.83
N ASN A 43 6.58 -13.14 15.00
CA ASN A 43 7.48 -13.35 13.86
C ASN A 43 8.87 -13.85 14.31
N ALA A 44 9.46 -13.26 15.36
CA ALA A 44 10.75 -13.70 15.88
C ALA A 44 10.73 -15.14 16.38
N SER A 45 9.63 -15.56 17.01
CA SER A 45 9.48 -16.94 17.48
C SER A 45 9.46 -17.93 16.32
N GLU A 46 8.73 -17.63 15.24
CA GLU A 46 8.68 -18.45 14.04
C GLU A 46 9.98 -18.44 13.25
N ARG A 47 10.66 -17.28 13.19
CA ARG A 47 11.98 -17.16 12.57
C ARG A 47 13.00 -18.11 13.21
N ARG A 48 12.95 -18.28 14.54
CA ARG A 48 13.81 -19.24 15.26
C ARG A 48 13.58 -20.68 14.80
N GLN A 49 12.32 -21.09 14.62
CA GLN A 49 12.01 -22.44 14.14
C GLN A 49 12.52 -22.68 12.71
N VAL A 50 12.39 -21.68 11.83
CA VAL A 50 12.94 -21.78 10.46
C VAL A 50 14.48 -21.88 10.52
N LEU A 51 15.11 -21.06 11.35
CA LEU A 51 16.56 -21.03 11.49
C LEU A 51 17.13 -22.35 12.04
N GLU A 52 16.46 -22.96 13.01
CA GLU A 52 16.82 -24.28 13.55
C GLU A 52 16.77 -25.37 12.48
N ARG A 53 15.77 -25.32 11.58
CA ARG A 53 15.69 -26.23 10.43
C ARG A 53 16.83 -26.00 9.44
N LEU A 54 17.12 -24.75 9.10
CA LEU A 54 18.24 -24.42 8.20
C LEU A 54 19.58 -24.89 8.76
N LEU A 55 19.79 -24.76 10.07
CA LEU A 55 20.99 -25.26 10.75
C LEU A 55 21.09 -26.78 10.68
N LYS A 56 19.97 -27.49 10.97
CA LYS A 56 19.93 -28.95 10.95
C LYS A 56 20.20 -29.53 9.55
N GLU A 57 19.70 -28.85 8.52
CA GLU A 57 19.87 -29.23 7.12
C GLU A 57 21.21 -28.74 6.52
N GLY A 58 22.01 -27.96 7.28
CA GLY A 58 23.33 -27.50 6.84
C GLY A 58 23.32 -26.34 5.84
N TRP A 59 22.20 -25.61 5.69
CA TRP A 59 22.08 -24.48 4.74
C TRP A 59 22.67 -23.17 5.26
N ILE A 60 22.89 -23.07 6.58
CA ILE A 60 23.45 -21.89 7.24
C ILE A 60 24.49 -22.32 8.28
N ALA A 61 25.59 -21.57 8.38
CA ALA A 61 26.62 -21.83 9.38
C ALA A 61 26.12 -21.46 10.81
N PRO A 62 26.57 -22.16 11.87
CA PRO A 62 26.20 -21.86 13.26
C PRO A 62 26.43 -20.40 13.67
N GLU A 63 27.55 -19.83 13.25
CA GLU A 63 27.94 -18.46 13.57
C GLU A 63 27.00 -17.44 12.90
N GLU A 64 26.66 -17.71 11.64
CA GLU A 64 25.74 -16.89 10.84
C GLU A 64 24.32 -16.97 11.39
N ALA A 65 23.87 -18.17 11.80
CA ALA A 65 22.59 -18.33 12.47
C ALA A 65 22.54 -17.58 13.81
N ALA A 66 23.61 -17.62 14.61
CA ALA A 66 23.68 -16.84 15.84
C ALA A 66 23.60 -15.33 15.59
N ARG A 67 24.14 -14.84 14.47
CA ARG A 67 23.99 -13.44 14.03
C ARG A 67 22.54 -13.13 13.65
N VAL A 68 21.94 -13.94 12.78
CA VAL A 68 20.55 -13.79 12.31
C VAL A 68 19.54 -13.82 13.46
N ARG A 69 19.78 -14.66 14.47
CA ARG A 69 18.91 -14.78 15.66
C ARG A 69 18.86 -13.50 16.50
N ARG A 70 19.91 -12.69 16.49
CA ARG A 70 20.01 -11.42 17.22
C ARG A 70 19.50 -10.23 16.43
N GLN A 71 19.23 -10.41 15.15
CA GLN A 71 18.76 -9.34 14.26
C GLN A 71 17.26 -9.45 14.06
N SER A 72 16.63 -8.28 13.93
CA SER A 72 15.23 -8.16 13.51
C SER A 72 15.20 -7.71 12.05
N PRO A 73 14.25 -8.20 11.24
CA PRO A 73 14.10 -7.73 9.88
C PRO A 73 13.81 -6.24 9.88
N SER A 74 14.46 -5.52 8.96
CA SER A 74 14.18 -4.10 8.77
C SER A 74 12.76 -3.93 8.25
N PRO A 75 11.97 -2.97 8.75
CA PRO A 75 10.73 -2.59 8.09
C PRO A 75 11.05 -2.15 6.65
N PRO A 76 10.11 -2.34 5.72
CA PRO A 76 10.31 -1.86 4.36
C PRO A 76 10.45 -0.34 4.40
N PRO A 77 11.23 0.26 3.49
CA PRO A 77 11.16 1.70 3.30
C PRO A 77 9.68 2.08 3.05
N PRO A 78 9.22 3.24 3.54
CA PRO A 78 7.85 3.69 3.27
C PRO A 78 7.61 3.58 1.77
N PRO A 79 6.45 3.05 1.34
CA PRO A 79 6.16 2.94 -0.08
C PRO A 79 6.45 4.31 -0.68
N THR A 80 7.29 4.33 -1.72
CA THR A 80 7.43 5.54 -2.53
C THR A 80 6.05 5.74 -3.09
N ALA A 81 5.28 6.67 -2.51
CA ALA A 81 3.86 6.79 -2.73
C ALA A 81 3.61 6.70 -4.22
N SER A 82 3.13 5.54 -4.68
CA SER A 82 2.77 5.43 -6.07
C SER A 82 1.59 6.38 -6.18
N PRO A 83 1.53 7.31 -7.15
CA PRO A 83 0.42 8.25 -7.27
C PRO A 83 -0.96 7.58 -7.29
N ARG A 84 -0.99 6.26 -7.51
CA ARG A 84 -2.16 5.38 -7.45
C ARG A 84 -2.59 4.96 -6.04
N GLU A 85 -1.69 4.82 -5.06
CA GLU A 85 -2.02 4.35 -3.70
C GLU A 85 -2.72 5.43 -2.87
N ASP A 86 -2.40 6.70 -3.11
CA ASP A 86 -3.12 7.87 -2.54
C ASP A 86 -4.29 8.33 -3.42
N SER A 87 -4.70 7.53 -4.41
CA SER A 87 -5.84 7.87 -5.24
C SER A 87 -7.10 7.81 -4.38
N TRP A 88 -7.81 8.94 -4.26
CA TRP A 88 -9.10 9.04 -3.58
C TRP A 88 -10.08 7.94 -4.06
N LEU A 89 -9.88 7.44 -5.28
CA LEU A 89 -10.57 6.31 -5.87
C LEU A 89 -10.45 5.04 -5.03
N LEU A 90 -9.24 4.70 -4.60
CA LEU A 90 -9.00 3.53 -3.78
C LEU A 90 -9.63 3.70 -2.40
N GLU A 91 -9.60 4.91 -1.84
CA GLU A 91 -10.29 5.19 -0.58
C GLU A 91 -11.82 5.08 -0.71
N GLN A 92 -12.39 5.52 -1.84
CA GLN A 92 -13.80 5.34 -2.15
C GLN A 92 -14.17 3.85 -2.23
N VAL A 93 -13.41 3.08 -3.00
CA VAL A 93 -13.61 1.63 -3.13
C VAL A 93 -13.47 0.96 -1.77
N ARG A 94 -12.48 1.35 -0.96
CA ARG A 94 -12.28 0.82 0.40
C ARG A 94 -13.49 1.12 1.28
N ARG A 95 -14.01 2.34 1.25
CA ARG A 95 -15.19 2.73 2.02
C ARG A 95 -16.44 1.95 1.62
N GLU A 96 -16.65 1.74 0.32
CA GLU A 96 -17.76 0.92 -0.17
C GLU A 96 -17.63 -0.54 0.24
N LEU A 97 -16.43 -1.13 0.14
CA LEU A 97 -16.18 -2.49 0.63
C LEU A 97 -16.44 -2.63 2.14
N HIS A 98 -16.07 -1.62 2.93
CA HIS A 98 -16.38 -1.60 4.36
C HIS A 98 -17.88 -1.55 4.66
N ALA A 99 -18.67 -0.89 3.81
CA ALA A 99 -20.12 -0.80 3.95
C ALA A 99 -20.85 -2.07 3.47
N LEU A 100 -20.32 -2.75 2.46
CA LEU A 100 -20.98 -3.89 1.82
C LEU A 100 -20.59 -5.25 2.43
N LEU A 101 -19.39 -5.38 3.01
CA LEU A 101 -18.83 -6.66 3.43
C LEU A 101 -18.40 -6.65 4.90
N SER A 102 -18.58 -7.77 5.58
CA SER A 102 -18.04 -8.02 6.92
C SER A 102 -16.50 -8.14 6.91
N PRO A 103 -15.81 -8.01 8.06
CA PRO A 103 -14.35 -8.14 8.13
C PRO A 103 -13.82 -9.47 7.58
N GLN A 104 -14.51 -10.58 7.84
CA GLN A 104 -14.12 -11.91 7.38
C GLN A 104 -14.26 -12.04 5.85
N GLU A 105 -15.35 -11.53 5.29
CA GLU A 105 -15.57 -11.55 3.83
C GLU A 105 -14.53 -10.69 3.11
N ARG A 106 -14.19 -9.51 3.64
CA ARG A 106 -13.14 -8.66 3.06
C ARG A 106 -11.78 -9.35 3.03
N ALA A 107 -11.44 -10.13 4.05
CA ALA A 107 -10.19 -10.88 4.09
C ALA A 107 -10.11 -11.99 3.02
N MET A 108 -11.26 -12.43 2.48
CA MET A 108 -11.36 -13.44 1.44
C MET A 108 -11.43 -12.85 0.02
N VAL A 109 -11.61 -11.53 -0.12
CA VAL A 109 -11.68 -10.87 -1.42
C VAL A 109 -10.28 -10.78 -2.04
N ALA A 110 -10.02 -11.56 -3.09
CA ALA A 110 -8.77 -11.53 -3.83
C ALA A 110 -8.75 -10.51 -4.97
N THR A 111 -9.92 -10.14 -5.52
CA THR A 111 -10.02 -9.21 -6.65
C THR A 111 -11.32 -8.43 -6.61
N VAL A 112 -11.24 -7.12 -6.80
CA VAL A 112 -12.38 -6.21 -6.88
C VAL A 112 -12.45 -5.66 -8.30
N ARG A 113 -13.56 -5.91 -9.00
CA ARG A 113 -13.83 -5.32 -10.31
C ARG A 113 -14.78 -4.16 -10.13
N THR A 114 -14.39 -2.99 -10.62
CA THR A 114 -15.15 -1.75 -10.52
C THR A 114 -15.53 -1.23 -11.91
N THR A 115 -16.42 -0.24 -11.96
CA THR A 115 -16.81 0.48 -13.19
C THR A 115 -15.87 1.63 -13.55
N PHE A 116 -14.80 1.84 -12.76
CA PHE A 116 -13.92 2.98 -12.94
C PHE A 116 -13.01 2.83 -14.15
N ASP A 117 -12.91 3.89 -14.94
CA ASP A 117 -11.98 3.97 -16.05
C ASP A 117 -10.74 4.77 -15.63
N LEU A 118 -9.62 4.06 -15.45
CA LEU A 118 -8.35 4.64 -14.98
C LEU A 118 -7.76 5.69 -15.94
N ALA A 119 -8.03 5.58 -17.24
CA ALA A 119 -7.54 6.54 -18.22
C ALA A 119 -8.30 7.87 -18.09
N TRP A 120 -9.63 7.80 -17.93
CA TRP A 120 -10.45 8.98 -17.64
C TRP A 120 -10.14 9.57 -16.26
N GLN A 121 -9.95 8.73 -15.26
CA GLN A 121 -9.55 9.14 -13.91
C GLN A 121 -8.29 10.01 -13.92
N SER A 122 -7.23 9.51 -14.55
CA SER A 122 -5.94 10.21 -14.61
C SER A 122 -6.05 11.55 -15.32
N ARG A 123 -6.76 11.58 -16.46
CA ARG A 123 -6.98 12.81 -17.23
C ARG A 123 -7.78 13.85 -16.45
N CYS A 124 -8.83 13.43 -15.75
CA CYS A 124 -9.65 14.34 -14.95
C CYS A 124 -8.87 14.93 -13.77
N GLU A 125 -8.10 14.13 -13.06
CA GLU A 125 -7.26 14.62 -11.96
C GLU A 125 -6.19 15.58 -12.46
N GLU A 126 -5.55 15.27 -13.58
CA GLU A 126 -4.55 16.15 -14.19
C GLU A 126 -5.15 17.49 -14.62
N GLN A 127 -6.28 17.47 -15.32
CA GLN A 127 -6.97 18.69 -15.77
C GLN A 127 -7.48 19.52 -14.60
N LEU A 128 -8.05 18.88 -13.58
CA LEU A 128 -8.52 19.56 -12.37
C LEU A 128 -7.34 20.22 -11.65
N ARG A 129 -6.23 19.51 -11.48
CA ARG A 129 -5.02 20.06 -10.83
C ARG A 129 -4.47 21.25 -11.61
N ALA A 130 -4.40 21.15 -12.95
CA ALA A 130 -3.92 22.22 -13.81
C ALA A 130 -4.81 23.48 -13.74
N HIS A 131 -6.14 23.30 -13.77
CA HIS A 131 -7.08 24.42 -13.65
C HIS A 131 -7.00 25.12 -12.29
N LEU A 132 -6.95 24.34 -11.20
CA LEU A 132 -6.83 24.92 -9.86
C LEU A 132 -5.51 25.70 -9.70
N ALA A 133 -4.40 25.13 -10.16
CA ALA A 133 -3.10 25.80 -10.12
C ALA A 133 -3.10 27.11 -10.93
N ALA A 134 -3.77 27.14 -12.09
CA ALA A 134 -3.90 28.35 -12.90
C ALA A 134 -4.71 29.45 -12.18
N ILE A 135 -5.80 29.08 -11.50
CA ILE A 135 -6.60 30.03 -10.70
C ILE A 135 -5.80 30.52 -9.49
N GLU A 136 -5.15 29.62 -8.76
CA GLU A 136 -4.28 29.94 -7.61
C GLU A 136 -3.10 30.84 -7.99
N ALA A 137 -2.63 30.74 -9.24
CA ALA A 137 -1.57 31.58 -9.77
C ALA A 137 -2.04 32.98 -10.21
N SER A 138 -3.35 33.20 -10.36
CA SER A 138 -3.89 34.47 -10.83
C SER A 138 -3.71 35.59 -9.81
N ALA A 139 -3.46 36.82 -10.30
CA ALA A 139 -3.28 37.99 -9.45
C ALA A 139 -4.54 38.30 -8.60
N ALA A 140 -5.73 38.10 -9.16
CA ALA A 140 -7.00 38.30 -8.47
C ALA A 140 -7.19 37.33 -7.30
N TYR A 141 -6.79 36.06 -7.47
CA TYR A 141 -6.88 35.07 -6.41
C TYR A 141 -5.87 35.35 -5.29
N ARG A 142 -4.60 35.63 -5.63
CA ARG A 142 -3.56 35.95 -4.64
C ARG A 142 -3.86 37.23 -3.86
N ALA A 143 -4.46 38.23 -4.50
CA ALA A 143 -4.86 39.47 -3.84
C ALA A 143 -5.99 39.25 -2.82
N SER A 144 -6.90 38.31 -3.09
CA SER A 144 -8.01 37.96 -2.18
C SER A 144 -7.63 36.90 -1.14
N HIS A 145 -6.56 36.13 -1.36
CA HIS A 145 -6.09 35.06 -0.48
C HIS A 145 -4.59 35.20 -0.15
N PRO A 146 -4.20 36.26 0.59
CA PRO A 146 -2.79 36.54 0.90
C PRO A 146 -2.12 35.46 1.76
N ASN A 147 -2.92 34.63 2.44
CA ASN A 147 -2.44 33.53 3.26
C ASN A 147 -2.03 32.29 2.44
N GLY A 148 -2.19 32.32 1.11
CA GLY A 148 -1.85 31.19 0.24
C GLY A 148 -2.80 30.00 0.38
N ALA A 149 -4.06 30.26 0.73
CA ALA A 149 -5.08 29.21 0.82
C ALA A 149 -5.21 28.46 -0.51
N GLN A 150 -5.33 27.13 -0.44
CA GLN A 150 -5.50 26.29 -1.62
C GLN A 150 -6.99 26.09 -1.93
N LEU A 151 -7.30 26.02 -3.22
CA LEU A 151 -8.65 25.74 -3.69
C LEU A 151 -8.97 24.24 -3.56
N GLN A 152 -10.18 23.99 -3.05
CA GLN A 152 -10.78 22.66 -3.01
C GLN A 152 -11.70 22.48 -4.22
N ALA A 153 -11.70 21.27 -4.78
CA ALA A 153 -12.63 20.92 -5.84
C ALA A 153 -12.99 19.44 -5.82
N ALA A 154 -14.16 19.13 -6.37
CA ALA A 154 -14.60 17.77 -6.63
C ALA A 154 -15.11 17.64 -8.07
N VAL A 155 -14.85 16.49 -8.71
CA VAL A 155 -15.36 16.13 -10.03
C VAL A 155 -16.02 14.75 -9.94
N ALA A 156 -17.16 14.57 -10.60
CA ALA A 156 -17.80 13.27 -10.76
C ALA A 156 -18.22 13.11 -12.22
N ILE A 157 -17.91 11.98 -12.83
CA ILE A 157 -18.40 11.59 -14.15
C ILE A 157 -19.29 10.37 -13.95
N VAL A 158 -20.52 10.48 -14.42
CA VAL A 158 -21.54 9.43 -14.32
C VAL A 158 -21.90 8.96 -15.72
N GLY A 159 -21.94 7.64 -15.92
CA GLY A 159 -22.39 7.03 -17.17
C GLY A 159 -23.87 7.27 -17.39
N SER A 160 -24.23 7.82 -18.56
CA SER A 160 -25.58 8.25 -18.88
C SER A 160 -26.62 7.12 -19.02
N GLU A 161 -26.18 5.86 -19.17
CA GLU A 161 -27.08 4.73 -19.40
C GLU A 161 -27.47 3.95 -18.14
N ARG A 162 -26.61 3.94 -17.11
CA ARG A 162 -26.82 3.12 -15.89
C ARG A 162 -26.61 3.88 -14.58
N GLY A 163 -26.24 5.16 -14.63
CA GLY A 163 -25.96 5.94 -13.43
C GLY A 163 -24.68 5.51 -12.71
N ASP A 164 -23.82 4.75 -13.37
CA ASP A 164 -22.56 4.25 -12.82
C ASP A 164 -21.54 5.39 -12.69
N ILE A 165 -20.89 5.51 -11.53
CA ILE A 165 -19.78 6.44 -11.34
C ILE A 165 -18.56 5.88 -12.09
N ARG A 166 -18.04 6.65 -13.04
CA ARG A 166 -16.90 6.28 -13.90
C ARG A 166 -15.61 6.98 -13.51
N VAL A 167 -15.73 8.18 -12.96
CA VAL A 167 -14.65 8.99 -12.38
C VAL A 167 -15.23 9.69 -11.17
N LEU A 168 -14.47 9.75 -10.09
CA LEU A 168 -14.70 10.73 -9.05
C LEU A 168 -13.34 11.42 -8.83
N GLY A 169 -13.24 12.51 -8.11
CA GLY A 169 -12.00 13.29 -8.07
C GLY A 169 -12.13 14.33 -7.00
N ARG A 170 -11.16 14.45 -6.11
CA ARG A 170 -11.18 15.45 -5.06
C ARG A 170 -9.77 15.95 -4.75
N ARG A 171 -9.61 17.26 -4.63
CA ARG A 171 -8.43 17.87 -3.97
C ARG A 171 -8.89 18.40 -2.61
N PRO A 172 -8.50 17.76 -1.49
CA PRO A 172 -8.68 18.35 -0.17
C PRO A 172 -7.75 19.57 -0.05
N GLY A 173 -8.15 20.52 0.80
CA GLY A 173 -7.42 21.77 1.05
C GLY A 173 -6.73 21.75 2.39
#